data_AF-A0A1X6NQ45-F1
#
_entry.id   AF-A0A1X6NQ45-F1
#
_cell.length_a   1.000
_cell.length_b   1.000
_cell.length_c   1.000
_cell.angle_alpha   90.00
_cell.angle_beta   90.00
_cell.angle_gamma   90.00
#
_symmetry.space_group_name_H-M   'P 1'
#
loop_
_entity.id
_entity.type
_entity.pdbx_description
1 polymer ?
#
loop_
_entity_poly.entity_id
_entity_poly.type
_entity_poly.pdbx_seq_one_letter_code
_entity_poly.pdbx_strand_id
1 'polypeptide(L)'
;MSPWGKLTERFQVVTNNFNAYPRVTFKTDHKHANDRFQLLAKSFEALDKKRATKTGTEEVLTPMELLLVDVVEEMNGFNERTAAEREERTAAEEKFFKNGEQTRRLAMAKRGKGTTASNFITSNGSGGGGFMKPSPTRRRGRPEDFDDAEFVAMLERSDKRQQDMAASELALREKQLAHDEAVLAEARLRREEESRARVEQETRSAVDAAAARQTNLALARIMERLSE
;
A
#
# COMPACT_ATOMS: atom_id res chain seq x y z
N MET A 1 25.28 28.47 9.31
CA MET A 1 26.08 28.36 8.07
C MET A 1 25.15 27.96 6.95
N SER A 2 25.23 28.61 5.79
CA SER A 2 24.36 28.25 4.66
C SER A 2 24.61 26.77 4.28
N PRO A 3 23.59 25.93 4.06
CA PRO A 3 23.76 24.52 3.69
C PRO A 3 24.49 24.33 2.34
N TRP A 4 24.73 25.45 1.66
CA TRP A 4 25.28 25.53 0.33
C TRP A 4 26.70 26.07 0.41
N GLY A 5 27.67 25.16 0.60
CA GLY A 5 29.11 25.44 0.46
C GLY A 5 29.41 26.16 -0.86
N LYS A 6 30.58 26.82 -0.93
CA LYS A 6 30.93 27.67 -2.08
C LYS A 6 30.83 26.85 -3.36
N LEU A 7 30.17 27.37 -4.40
CA LEU A 7 29.89 26.68 -5.67
C LEU A 7 31.09 25.88 -6.20
N THR A 8 32.29 26.46 -6.08
CA THR A 8 33.57 25.86 -6.45
C THR A 8 33.89 24.55 -5.71
N GLU A 9 33.58 24.45 -4.42
CA GLU A 9 33.83 23.26 -3.59
C GLU A 9 33.01 22.07 -4.09
N ARG A 10 31.79 22.31 -4.54
CA ARG A 10 30.91 21.27 -5.07
C ARG A 10 31.42 20.70 -6.39
N PHE A 11 31.84 21.58 -7.31
CA PHE A 11 32.42 21.14 -8.57
C PHE A 11 33.79 20.49 -8.38
N GLN A 12 34.53 20.86 -7.33
CA GLN A 12 35.75 20.16 -6.94
C GLN A 12 35.45 18.70 -6.54
N VAL A 13 34.41 18.46 -5.73
CA VAL A 13 33.97 17.10 -5.38
C VAL A 13 33.55 16.29 -6.61
N VAL A 14 32.72 16.88 -7.48
CA VAL A 14 32.28 16.24 -8.74
C VAL A 14 33.48 15.85 -9.59
N THR A 15 34.45 16.75 -9.71
CA THR A 15 35.66 16.53 -10.50
C THR A 15 36.54 15.44 -9.90
N ASN A 16 36.71 15.41 -8.58
CA ASN A 16 37.46 14.38 -7.89
C ASN A 16 36.85 12.99 -8.14
N ASN A 17 35.51 12.88 -8.06
CA ASN A 17 34.80 11.63 -8.32
C ASN A 17 34.92 11.20 -9.79
N PHE A 18 34.74 12.14 -10.74
CA PHE A 18 34.89 11.86 -12.17
C PHE A 18 36.31 11.38 -12.49
N ASN A 19 37.33 12.07 -11.97
CA ASN A 19 38.72 11.73 -12.20
C ASN A 19 39.15 10.43 -11.48
N ALA A 20 38.48 10.03 -10.41
CA ALA A 20 38.73 8.77 -9.72
C ALA A 20 38.17 7.55 -10.46
N TYR A 21 37.32 7.75 -11.47
CA TYR A 21 36.68 6.64 -12.18
C TYR A 21 37.68 5.93 -13.11
N PRO A 22 37.89 4.60 -12.97
CA PRO A 22 38.95 3.88 -13.71
C PRO A 22 38.80 3.87 -15.23
N ARG A 23 37.60 4.10 -15.75
CA ARG A 23 37.32 4.09 -17.20
C ARG A 23 37.41 5.45 -17.86
N VAL A 24 37.63 6.52 -17.10
CA VAL A 24 37.75 7.87 -17.66
C VAL A 24 39.15 8.02 -18.28
N THR A 25 39.21 8.41 -19.55
CA THR A 25 40.45 8.53 -20.33
C THR A 25 41.12 9.90 -20.23
N PHE A 26 40.45 10.90 -19.66
CA PHE A 26 40.96 12.27 -19.54
C PHE A 26 40.62 12.88 -18.18
N LYS A 27 41.49 13.75 -17.68
CA LYS A 27 41.25 14.47 -16.42
C LYS A 27 40.53 15.78 -16.72
N THR A 28 39.58 16.10 -15.86
CA THR A 28 38.80 17.34 -15.90
C THR A 28 39.13 18.19 -14.68
N ASP A 29 38.99 19.52 -14.77
CA ASP A 29 39.07 20.43 -13.63
C ASP A 29 37.67 20.96 -13.24
N HIS A 30 37.55 21.55 -12.04
CA HIS A 30 36.25 22.00 -11.52
C HIS A 30 35.64 23.14 -12.34
N LYS A 31 36.47 23.92 -13.05
CA LYS A 31 36.01 24.98 -13.96
C LYS A 31 35.33 24.37 -15.18
N HIS A 32 35.99 23.41 -15.82
CA HIS A 32 35.42 22.72 -16.98
C HIS A 32 34.15 21.94 -16.62
N ALA A 33 34.10 21.31 -15.43
CA ALA A 33 32.89 20.66 -14.94
C ALA A 33 31.72 21.65 -14.76
N ASN A 34 32.00 22.85 -14.20
CA ASN A 34 31.00 23.90 -14.04
C ASN A 34 30.52 24.44 -15.40
N ASP A 35 31.43 24.73 -16.33
CA ASP A 35 31.09 25.23 -17.66
C ASP A 35 30.21 24.24 -18.43
N ARG A 36 30.53 22.94 -18.36
CA ARG A 36 29.73 21.86 -18.96
C ARG A 36 28.34 21.77 -18.33
N PHE A 37 28.25 21.92 -17.01
CA PHE A 37 26.97 21.94 -16.31
C PHE A 37 26.11 23.16 -16.70
N GLN A 38 26.72 24.34 -16.80
CA GLN A 38 26.01 25.55 -17.25
C GLN A 38 25.53 25.44 -18.70
N LEU A 39 26.33 24.84 -19.59
CA LEU A 39 25.92 24.57 -20.96
C LEU A 39 24.71 23.62 -21.00
N LEU A 40 24.74 22.57 -20.18
CA LEU A 40 23.63 21.64 -20.06
C LEU A 40 22.37 22.34 -19.55
N ALA A 41 22.48 23.15 -18.50
CA ALA A 41 21.36 23.92 -17.95
C ALA A 41 20.73 24.86 -19.01
N LYS A 42 21.56 25.57 -19.77
CA LYS A 42 21.08 26.44 -20.87
C LYS A 42 20.40 25.64 -21.98
N SER A 43 20.87 24.43 -22.27
CA SER A 43 20.25 23.57 -23.29
C SER A 43 18.85 23.11 -22.89
N PHE A 44 18.65 22.76 -21.61
CA PHE A 44 17.34 22.42 -21.07
C PHE A 44 16.42 23.64 -21.05
N GLU A 45 16.92 24.79 -20.61
CA GLU A 45 16.13 26.02 -20.63
C GLU A 45 15.66 26.39 -22.06
N ALA A 46 16.52 26.20 -23.06
CA ALA A 46 16.15 26.40 -24.46
C ALA A 46 15.13 25.36 -24.96
N LEU A 47 15.22 24.12 -24.49
CA LEU A 47 14.29 23.04 -24.82
C LEU A 47 12.92 23.28 -24.19
N ASP A 48 12.89 23.72 -22.93
CA ASP A 48 11.67 24.09 -22.22
C ASP A 48 11.01 25.31 -22.83
N LYS A 49 11.78 26.32 -23.24
CA LYS A 49 11.24 27.47 -24.01
C LYS A 49 10.63 27.02 -25.33
N LYS A 50 11.30 26.13 -26.07
CA LYS A 50 10.74 25.54 -27.30
C LYS A 50 9.45 24.80 -27.03
N ARG A 51 9.36 24.01 -25.96
CA ARG A 51 8.13 23.32 -25.53
C ARG A 51 7.02 24.30 -25.12
N ALA A 52 7.36 25.35 -24.37
CA ALA A 52 6.40 26.38 -23.97
C ALA A 52 5.86 27.17 -25.17
N THR A 53 6.66 27.37 -26.22
CA THR A 53 6.22 28.00 -27.47
C THR A 53 5.52 27.04 -28.44
N LYS A 54 5.55 25.73 -28.20
CA LYS A 54 4.75 24.74 -28.93
C LYS A 54 3.32 24.76 -28.37
N THR A 55 2.59 25.84 -28.59
CA THR A 55 1.14 25.90 -28.41
C THR A 55 0.49 25.83 -29.79
N GLY A 56 -0.12 24.69 -30.13
CA GLY A 56 -0.96 24.59 -31.33
C GLY A 56 -0.91 23.29 -32.14
N THR A 57 -0.08 22.32 -31.80
CA THR A 57 -0.22 20.94 -32.32
C THR A 57 -0.46 20.03 -31.14
N GLU A 58 -1.66 19.48 -31.01
CA GLU A 58 -1.84 18.24 -30.27
C GLU A 58 -0.87 17.24 -30.93
N GLU A 59 0.25 16.95 -30.25
CA GLU A 59 1.06 15.80 -30.60
C GLU A 59 0.15 14.61 -30.30
N VAL A 60 -0.51 14.09 -31.34
CA VAL A 60 -1.23 12.83 -31.29
C VAL A 60 -0.21 11.80 -30.85
N LEU A 61 -0.25 11.46 -29.57
CA LEU A 61 0.66 10.51 -28.99
C LEU A 61 0.57 9.23 -29.80
N THR A 62 1.71 8.75 -30.26
CA THR A 62 1.76 7.45 -30.91
C THR A 62 1.28 6.40 -29.92
N PRO A 63 0.70 5.28 -30.37
CA PRO A 63 0.23 4.23 -29.46
C PRO A 63 1.29 3.76 -28.45
N MET A 64 2.57 3.81 -28.83
CA MET A 64 3.69 3.51 -27.93
C MET A 64 3.87 4.57 -26.83
N GLU A 65 3.72 5.85 -27.16
CA GLU A 65 3.86 6.93 -26.18
C GLU A 65 2.69 6.95 -25.18
N LEU A 66 1.48 6.60 -25.61
CA LEU A 66 0.34 6.38 -24.72
C LEU A 66 0.62 5.24 -23.72
N LEU A 67 1.14 4.11 -24.21
CA LEU A 67 1.53 3.00 -23.33
C LEU A 67 2.65 3.40 -22.36
N LEU A 68 3.59 4.23 -22.78
CA LEU A 68 4.65 4.73 -21.89
C LEU A 68 4.10 5.67 -20.82
N VAL A 69 3.11 6.51 -21.15
CA VAL A 69 2.41 7.36 -20.17
C VAL A 69 1.70 6.48 -19.14
N ASP A 70 0.91 5.49 -19.59
CA ASP A 70 0.19 4.57 -18.71
C ASP A 70 1.12 3.81 -17.76
N VAL A 71 2.26 3.30 -18.28
CA VAL A 71 3.26 2.59 -17.47
C VAL A 71 3.91 3.50 -16.44
N VAL A 72 4.23 4.75 -16.80
CA VAL A 72 4.83 5.72 -15.87
C VAL A 72 3.83 6.12 -14.78
N GLU A 73 2.56 6.33 -15.12
CA GLU A 73 1.50 6.60 -14.15
C GLU A 73 1.30 5.43 -13.20
N GLU A 74 1.31 4.20 -13.69
CA GLU A 74 1.20 3.00 -12.87
C GLU A 74 2.40 2.83 -11.93
N MET A 75 3.63 3.07 -12.42
CA MET A 75 4.85 3.03 -11.61
C MET A 75 4.84 4.10 -10.51
N ASN A 76 4.35 5.31 -10.82
CA ASN A 76 4.21 6.37 -9.82
C ASN A 76 3.17 6.01 -8.77
N GLY A 77 2.00 5.52 -9.17
CA GLY A 77 0.97 5.06 -8.25
C GLY A 77 1.45 3.90 -7.36
N PHE A 78 2.25 2.98 -7.90
CA PHE A 78 2.89 1.93 -7.11
C PHE A 78 3.88 2.50 -6.08
N ASN A 79 4.74 3.43 -6.50
CA ASN A 79 5.70 4.07 -5.61
C ASN A 79 5.01 4.82 -4.45
N GLU A 80 3.94 5.56 -4.74
CA GLU A 80 3.13 6.26 -3.74
C GLU A 80 2.51 5.30 -2.73
N ARG A 81 1.90 4.20 -3.19
CA ARG A 81 1.32 3.17 -2.31
C ARG A 81 2.38 2.54 -1.41
N THR A 82 3.54 2.21 -1.95
CA THR A 82 4.64 1.64 -1.15
C THR A 82 5.28 2.66 -0.21
N ALA A 83 5.24 3.95 -0.52
CA ALA A 83 5.68 5.00 0.39
C ALA A 83 4.68 5.16 1.55
N ALA A 84 3.38 5.21 1.25
CA ALA A 84 2.33 5.27 2.25
C ALA A 84 2.33 4.06 3.20
N GLU A 85 2.52 2.85 2.67
CA GLU A 85 2.64 1.63 3.49
C GLU A 85 3.87 1.70 4.42
N ARG A 86 5.00 2.23 3.95
CA ARG A 86 6.19 2.42 4.78
C ARG A 86 5.95 3.45 5.89
N GLU A 87 5.28 4.55 5.59
CA GLU A 87 4.93 5.55 6.61
C GLU A 87 3.94 5.01 7.65
N GLU A 88 2.97 4.19 7.24
CA GLU A 88 2.05 3.55 8.17
C GLU A 88 2.78 2.56 9.09
N ARG A 89 3.69 1.75 8.53
CA ARG A 89 4.50 0.82 9.32
C ARG A 89 5.40 1.55 10.31
N THR A 90 6.07 2.63 9.91
CA THR A 90 6.93 3.39 10.83
C THR A 90 6.11 4.08 11.93
N ALA A 91 4.92 4.60 11.61
CA ALA A 91 4.01 5.18 12.61
C ALA A 91 3.50 4.13 13.60
N ALA A 92 3.20 2.91 13.14
CA ALA A 92 2.81 1.80 14.01
C ALA A 92 3.97 1.38 14.93
N GLU A 93 5.18 1.23 14.38
CA GLU A 93 6.38 0.93 15.16
C GLU A 93 6.66 2.00 16.23
N GLU A 94 6.58 3.28 15.88
CA GLU A 94 6.79 4.37 16.83
C GLU A 94 5.80 4.32 18.00
N LYS A 95 4.52 4.00 17.72
CA LYS A 95 3.50 3.79 18.76
C LYS A 95 3.86 2.62 19.66
N PHE A 96 4.34 1.50 19.10
CA PHE A 96 4.80 0.35 19.89
C PHE A 96 6.00 0.71 20.78
N PHE A 97 6.98 1.45 20.27
CA PHE A 97 8.12 1.91 21.04
C PHE A 97 7.71 2.81 22.22
N LYS A 98 6.82 3.78 21.98
CA LYS A 98 6.30 4.68 23.02
C LYS A 98 5.55 3.90 24.12
N ASN A 99 4.67 2.97 23.72
CA ASN A 99 3.92 2.13 24.67
C ASN A 99 4.85 1.21 25.48
N GLY A 100 5.85 0.62 24.84
CA GLY A 100 6.87 -0.20 25.50
C GLY A 100 7.72 0.61 26.48
N GLU A 101 8.07 1.85 26.13
CA GLU A 101 8.81 2.76 27.00
C GLU A 101 7.98 3.17 28.23
N GLN A 102 6.70 3.53 28.03
CA GLN A 102 5.79 3.84 29.14
C GLN A 102 5.62 2.66 30.09
N THR A 103 5.46 1.44 29.55
CA THR A 103 5.37 0.21 30.34
C THR A 103 6.65 -0.02 31.15
N ARG A 104 7.82 0.18 30.53
CA ARG A 104 9.12 0.06 31.20
C ARG A 104 9.28 1.10 32.31
N ARG A 105 8.91 2.37 32.07
CA ARG A 105 8.94 3.44 33.08
C ARG A 105 8.03 3.12 34.26
N LEU A 106 6.80 2.63 34.02
CA LEU A 106 5.86 2.23 35.06
C LEU A 106 6.39 1.06 35.89
N ALA A 107 6.98 0.05 35.25
CA ALA A 107 7.59 -1.09 35.93
C ALA A 107 8.77 -0.67 36.81
N MET A 108 9.64 0.22 36.30
CA MET A 108 10.76 0.76 37.06
C MET A 108 10.30 1.62 38.25
N ALA A 109 9.23 2.41 38.09
CA ALA A 109 8.63 3.18 39.18
C ALA A 109 8.07 2.28 40.30
N LYS A 110 7.46 1.14 39.94
CA LYS A 110 6.98 0.15 40.92
C LYS A 110 8.13 -0.59 41.64
N ARG A 111 9.29 -0.73 40.99
CA ARG A 111 10.50 -1.34 41.58
C ARG A 111 11.13 -0.47 42.69
N GLY A 112 10.84 0.84 42.71
CA GLY A 112 11.34 1.78 43.72
C GLY A 112 10.56 1.81 45.03
N LYS A 113 9.45 1.06 45.15
CA LYS A 113 8.59 1.06 46.35
C LYS A 113 8.43 -0.34 46.91
N GLY A 114 9.55 -0.94 47.33
CA GLY A 114 9.55 -2.28 47.89
C GLY A 114 10.93 -2.75 48.32
N THR A 115 11.57 -2.01 49.24
CA THR A 115 12.44 -2.54 50.32
C THR A 115 13.06 -1.37 51.08
N THR A 116 12.31 -0.83 52.02
CA THR A 116 12.89 -0.19 53.20
C THR A 116 12.23 -0.84 54.42
N ALA A 117 13.07 -1.51 55.20
CA ALA A 117 12.86 -1.99 56.57
C ALA A 117 11.69 -2.95 56.84
N SER A 118 12.02 -4.22 57.09
CA SER A 118 11.41 -4.92 58.20
C SER A 118 12.40 -5.95 58.76
N ASN A 119 12.55 -5.91 60.08
CA ASN A 119 13.51 -6.65 60.88
C ASN A 119 13.34 -8.17 60.72
N PHE A 120 14.41 -8.88 60.42
CA PHE A 120 14.46 -10.33 60.66
C PHE A 120 15.19 -10.58 61.98
N ILE A 121 14.42 -10.45 63.07
CA ILE A 121 14.68 -11.19 64.31
C ILE A 121 14.08 -12.59 64.10
N THR A 122 14.86 -13.59 64.49
CA THR A 122 14.56 -15.02 64.56
C THR A 122 13.13 -15.35 65.02
N SER A 123 12.44 -16.27 64.32
CA SER A 123 11.82 -17.46 64.92
C SER A 123 10.96 -18.22 63.90
N ASN A 124 10.97 -19.55 64.03
CA ASN A 124 10.28 -20.54 63.22
C ASN A 124 8.77 -20.27 63.07
N GLY A 125 8.24 -20.51 61.87
CA GLY A 125 6.79 -20.53 61.64
C GLY A 125 6.43 -21.08 60.26
N SER A 126 5.91 -22.31 60.24
CA SER A 126 5.40 -23.05 59.09
C SER A 126 4.29 -22.31 58.33
N GLY A 127 4.32 -22.35 56.99
CA GLY A 127 3.23 -21.89 56.13
C GLY A 127 3.48 -22.22 54.66
N GLY A 128 2.84 -23.27 54.16
CA GLY A 128 2.94 -23.72 52.78
C GLY A 128 2.46 -22.68 51.78
N GLY A 129 3.29 -22.40 50.77
CA GLY A 129 2.93 -21.64 49.59
C GLY A 129 3.46 -22.38 48.37
N GLY A 130 2.55 -22.91 47.55
CA GLY A 130 2.88 -23.63 46.33
C GLY A 130 3.74 -22.79 45.41
N PHE A 131 4.98 -23.22 45.19
CA PHE A 131 5.85 -22.67 44.16
C PHE A 131 5.24 -23.02 42.80
N MET A 132 4.54 -22.06 42.19
CA MET A 132 4.28 -22.11 40.74
C MET A 132 5.65 -22.16 40.05
N LYS A 133 5.95 -23.28 39.39
CA LYS A 133 7.15 -23.43 38.57
C LYS A 133 7.16 -22.26 37.56
N PRO A 134 8.21 -21.42 37.52
CA PRO A 134 8.29 -20.39 36.52
C PRO A 134 8.35 -21.03 35.13
N SER A 135 7.50 -20.55 34.21
CA SER A 135 7.55 -20.91 32.79
C SER A 135 8.97 -20.70 32.26
N PRO A 136 9.54 -21.64 31.46
CA PRO A 136 10.91 -21.51 30.97
C PRO A 136 11.03 -20.22 30.17
N THR A 137 11.71 -19.24 30.73
CA THR A 137 12.22 -18.09 30.01
C THR A 137 13.07 -18.64 28.87
N ARG A 138 12.81 -18.17 27.64
CA ARG A 138 13.58 -18.50 26.43
C ARG A 138 15.02 -18.05 26.66
N ARG A 139 15.80 -18.89 27.33
CA ARG A 139 17.25 -18.76 27.44
C ARG A 139 17.74 -18.88 26.01
N ARG A 140 18.37 -17.84 25.48
CA ARG A 140 19.34 -18.03 24.40
C ARG A 140 20.53 -18.76 25.03
N GLY A 141 20.33 -20.05 25.31
CA GLY A 141 21.38 -20.97 25.70
C GLY A 141 22.28 -21.21 24.50
N ARG A 142 23.54 -21.52 24.79
CA ARG A 142 24.50 -22.00 23.79
C ARG A 142 23.90 -23.26 23.13
N PRO A 143 24.13 -23.53 21.84
CA PRO A 143 23.51 -24.66 21.13
C PRO A 143 23.77 -26.06 21.72
N GLU A 144 24.66 -26.17 22.69
CA GLU A 144 25.13 -27.43 23.28
C GLU A 144 24.26 -27.93 24.45
N ASP A 145 23.24 -27.17 24.88
CA ASP A 145 22.41 -27.49 26.07
C ASP A 145 20.99 -28.01 25.77
N PHE A 146 20.63 -28.25 24.50
CA PHE A 146 19.32 -28.82 24.14
C PHE A 146 19.43 -30.35 24.04
N ASP A 147 18.58 -31.06 24.77
CA ASP A 147 18.38 -32.49 24.55
C ASP A 147 17.74 -32.70 23.16
N ASP A 148 18.13 -33.75 22.44
CA ASP A 148 17.64 -34.06 21.10
C ASP A 148 16.10 -34.19 21.10
N ALA A 149 15.53 -34.71 22.19
CA ALA A 149 14.09 -34.79 22.39
C ALA A 149 13.40 -33.41 22.45
N GLU A 150 14.03 -32.40 23.06
CA GLU A 150 13.49 -31.04 23.11
C GLU A 150 13.56 -30.35 21.75
N PHE A 151 14.61 -30.63 20.97
CA PHE A 151 14.75 -30.11 19.61
C PHE A 151 13.68 -30.69 18.68
N VAL A 152 13.43 -32.00 18.73
CA VAL A 152 12.35 -32.65 17.97
C VAL A 152 10.99 -32.06 18.34
N ALA A 153 10.70 -31.92 19.64
CA ALA A 153 9.44 -31.31 20.08
C ALA A 153 9.29 -29.84 19.65
N MET A 154 10.39 -29.10 19.52
CA MET A 154 10.38 -27.74 18.97
C MET A 154 10.06 -27.74 17.47
N LEU A 155 10.66 -28.66 16.72
CA LEU A 155 10.42 -28.81 15.28
C LEU A 155 8.97 -29.21 15.00
N GLU A 156 8.43 -30.21 15.69
CA GLU A 156 7.02 -30.62 15.54
C GLU A 156 6.04 -29.48 15.84
N ARG A 157 6.34 -28.65 16.85
CA ARG A 157 5.53 -27.46 17.16
C ARG A 157 5.65 -26.39 16.08
N SER A 158 6.82 -26.24 15.46
CA SER A 158 7.03 -25.33 14.34
C SER A 158 6.24 -25.80 13.12
N ASP A 159 6.35 -27.07 12.77
CA ASP A 159 5.66 -27.68 11.64
C ASP A 159 4.14 -27.60 11.81
N LYS A 160 3.65 -27.89 13.02
CA LYS A 160 2.23 -27.70 13.35
C LYS A 160 1.78 -26.25 13.18
N ARG A 161 2.57 -25.27 13.64
CA ARG A 161 2.25 -23.85 13.42
C ARG A 161 2.25 -23.48 11.94
N GLN A 162 3.16 -24.03 11.15
CA GLN A 162 3.18 -23.81 9.70
C GLN A 162 1.92 -24.39 9.03
N GLN A 163 1.52 -25.59 9.44
CA GLN A 163 0.29 -26.23 8.96
C GLN A 163 -0.96 -25.43 9.36
N ASP A 164 -1.04 -24.98 10.61
CA ASP A 164 -2.16 -24.17 11.11
C ASP A 164 -2.26 -22.83 10.35
N MET A 165 -1.12 -22.19 10.07
CA MET A 165 -1.07 -20.98 9.25
C MET A 165 -1.55 -21.25 7.82
N ALA A 166 -1.06 -22.31 7.17
CA ALA A 166 -1.49 -22.69 5.83
C ALA A 166 -3.00 -22.99 5.76
N ALA A 167 -3.53 -23.71 6.76
CA ALA A 167 -4.96 -24.00 6.86
C ALA A 167 -5.78 -22.71 7.03
N SER A 168 -5.29 -21.76 7.85
CA SER A 168 -5.96 -20.47 8.04
C SER A 168 -5.95 -19.61 6.76
N GLU A 169 -4.86 -19.64 5.98
CA GLU A 169 -4.75 -18.93 4.70
C GLU A 169 -5.72 -19.52 3.67
N LEU A 170 -5.81 -20.84 3.60
CA LEU A 170 -6.74 -21.55 2.71
C LEU A 170 -8.19 -21.18 3.06
N ALA A 171 -8.56 -21.27 4.34
CA ALA A 171 -9.91 -20.93 4.80
C ALA A 171 -10.29 -19.46 4.52
N LEU A 172 -9.32 -18.54 4.57
CA LEU A 172 -9.55 -17.15 4.22
C LEU A 172 -9.76 -16.98 2.71
N ARG A 173 -8.95 -17.64 1.87
CA ARG A 173 -9.13 -17.64 0.41
C ARG A 173 -10.48 -18.21 0.00
N GLU A 174 -10.92 -19.31 0.60
CA GLU A 174 -12.23 -19.91 0.31
C GLU A 174 -13.38 -18.94 0.61
N LYS A 175 -13.32 -18.25 1.76
CA LYS A 175 -14.32 -17.24 2.12
C LYS A 175 -14.34 -16.09 1.12
N GLN A 176 -13.18 -15.66 0.66
CA GLN A 176 -13.08 -14.58 -0.30
C GLN A 176 -13.65 -14.97 -1.66
N LEU A 177 -13.33 -16.17 -2.14
CA LEU A 177 -13.91 -16.70 -3.38
C LEU A 177 -15.43 -16.82 -3.29
N ALA A 178 -15.97 -17.33 -2.17
CA ALA A 178 -17.41 -17.43 -1.98
C ALA A 178 -18.12 -16.06 -1.97
N HIS A 179 -17.49 -15.05 -1.36
CA HIS A 179 -17.99 -13.68 -1.39
C HIS A 179 -18.01 -13.13 -2.83
N ASP A 180 -16.91 -13.28 -3.57
CA ASP A 180 -16.80 -12.77 -4.93
C ASP A 180 -17.79 -13.47 -5.87
N GLU A 181 -17.99 -14.78 -5.71
CA GLU A 181 -19.01 -15.52 -6.45
C GLU A 181 -20.43 -15.02 -6.14
N ALA A 182 -20.74 -14.74 -4.87
CA ALA A 182 -22.02 -14.18 -4.47
C ALA A 182 -22.26 -12.78 -5.10
N VAL A 183 -21.25 -11.92 -5.11
CA VAL A 183 -21.33 -10.59 -5.76
C VAL A 183 -21.60 -10.72 -7.25
N LEU A 184 -20.94 -11.67 -7.92
CA LEU A 184 -21.16 -11.93 -9.34
C LEU A 184 -22.56 -12.50 -9.60
N ALA A 185 -23.06 -13.39 -8.74
CA ALA A 185 -24.42 -13.92 -8.82
C ALA A 185 -25.47 -12.83 -8.65
N GLU A 186 -25.32 -11.94 -7.66
CA GLU A 186 -26.21 -10.78 -7.47
C GLU A 186 -26.20 -9.84 -8.67
N ALA A 187 -25.02 -9.56 -9.24
CA ALA A 187 -24.91 -8.73 -10.43
C ALA A 187 -25.62 -9.34 -11.64
N ARG A 188 -25.59 -10.67 -11.79
CA ARG A 188 -26.36 -11.38 -12.84
C ARG A 188 -27.86 -11.25 -12.61
N LEU A 189 -28.33 -11.46 -11.38
CA LEU A 189 -29.74 -11.31 -11.04
C LEU A 189 -30.25 -9.89 -11.30
N ARG A 190 -29.50 -8.86 -10.93
CA ARG A 190 -29.86 -7.46 -11.23
C ARG A 190 -30.00 -7.20 -12.72
N ARG A 191 -29.08 -7.72 -13.54
CA ARG A 191 -29.17 -7.58 -15.01
C ARG A 191 -30.40 -8.27 -15.58
N GLU A 192 -30.74 -9.46 -15.05
CA GLU A 192 -31.94 -10.17 -15.45
C GLU A 192 -33.20 -9.40 -15.06
N GLU A 193 -33.28 -8.87 -13.85
CA GLU A 193 -34.40 -8.03 -13.40
C GLU A 193 -34.54 -6.77 -14.25
N GLU A 194 -33.44 -6.06 -14.53
CA GLU A 194 -33.44 -4.90 -15.42
C GLU A 194 -33.90 -5.26 -16.84
N SER A 195 -33.48 -6.43 -17.35
CA SER A 195 -33.91 -6.89 -18.67
C SER A 195 -35.42 -7.17 -18.71
N ARG A 196 -35.97 -7.79 -17.65
CA ARG A 196 -37.41 -8.04 -17.52
C ARG A 196 -38.19 -6.73 -17.41
N ALA A 197 -37.70 -5.79 -16.60
CA ALA A 197 -38.31 -4.47 -16.45
C ALA A 197 -38.34 -3.71 -17.78
N ARG A 198 -37.27 -3.78 -18.59
CA ARG A 198 -37.23 -3.18 -19.93
C ARG A 198 -38.28 -3.80 -20.86
N VAL A 199 -38.39 -5.13 -20.89
CA VAL A 199 -39.39 -5.83 -21.70
C VAL A 199 -40.81 -5.46 -21.26
N GLU A 200 -41.08 -5.39 -19.96
CA GLU A 200 -42.38 -4.95 -19.44
C GLU A 200 -42.69 -3.49 -19.81
N GLN A 201 -41.71 -2.60 -19.73
CA GLN A 201 -41.89 -1.21 -20.15
C GLN A 201 -42.13 -1.10 -21.67
N GLU A 202 -41.40 -1.86 -22.48
CA GLU A 202 -41.56 -1.89 -23.93
C GLU A 202 -42.94 -2.41 -24.32
N THR A 203 -43.42 -3.48 -23.68
CA THR A 203 -44.78 -4.00 -23.91
C THR A 203 -45.88 -2.99 -23.52
N ARG A 204 -45.75 -2.32 -22.36
CA ARG A 204 -46.68 -1.24 -21.96
C ARG A 204 -46.68 -0.10 -22.98
N SER A 205 -45.51 0.39 -23.36
CA SER A 205 -45.41 1.48 -24.35
C SER A 205 -45.93 1.11 -25.73
N ALA A 206 -45.77 -0.16 -26.16
CA ALA A 206 -46.35 -0.67 -27.40
C ALA A 206 -47.88 -0.70 -27.35
N VAL A 207 -48.47 -1.10 -26.22
CA VAL A 207 -49.93 -1.08 -26.02
C VAL A 207 -50.46 0.35 -26.06
N ASP A 208 -49.81 1.28 -25.36
CA ASP A 208 -50.20 2.70 -25.35
C ASP A 208 -50.09 3.31 -26.76
N ALA A 209 -49.02 3.00 -27.49
CA ALA A 209 -48.84 3.45 -28.86
C ALA A 209 -49.90 2.87 -29.81
N ALA A 210 -50.31 1.60 -29.63
CA ALA A 210 -51.38 0.98 -30.40
C ALA A 210 -52.74 1.65 -30.11
N ALA A 211 -53.03 1.93 -28.83
CA ALA A 211 -54.24 2.65 -28.44
C ALA A 211 -54.29 4.05 -29.06
N ALA A 212 -53.19 4.81 -29.02
CA ALA A 212 -53.08 6.12 -29.64
C ALA A 212 -53.27 6.09 -31.17
N ARG A 213 -52.76 5.05 -31.85
CA ARG A 213 -53.01 4.86 -33.28
C ARG A 213 -54.50 4.62 -33.57
N GLN A 214 -55.17 3.82 -32.75
CA GLN A 214 -56.61 3.56 -32.92
C GLN A 214 -57.45 4.82 -32.69
N THR A 215 -57.14 5.63 -31.67
CA THR A 215 -57.85 6.89 -31.43
C THR A 215 -57.65 7.89 -32.58
N ASN A 216 -56.42 8.03 -33.07
CA ASN A 216 -56.10 8.89 -34.21
C ASN A 216 -56.86 8.44 -35.49
N LEU A 217 -56.93 7.13 -35.74
CA LEU A 217 -57.72 6.59 -36.86
C LEU A 217 -59.22 6.86 -36.69
N ALA A 218 -59.76 6.74 -35.48
CA ALA A 218 -61.16 7.05 -35.21
C ALA A 218 -61.47 8.54 -35.45
N LEU A 219 -60.60 9.43 -34.99
CA LEU A 219 -60.72 10.87 -35.22
C LEU A 219 -60.66 11.23 -36.71
N ALA A 220 -59.73 10.63 -37.46
CA ALA A 220 -59.62 10.83 -38.90
C ALA A 220 -60.92 10.46 -39.63
N ARG A 221 -61.53 9.32 -39.27
CA ARG A 221 -62.83 8.89 -39.85
C ARG A 221 -63.98 9.84 -39.51
N ILE A 222 -63.98 10.43 -38.32
CA ILE A 222 -65.00 11.43 -37.93
C ILE A 222 -64.83 12.69 -38.76
N MET A 223 -63.59 13.17 -38.92
CA MET A 223 -63.28 14.36 -39.72
C MET A 223 -63.67 14.19 -41.19
N GLU A 224 -63.41 13.02 -41.76
CA GLU A 224 -63.77 12.70 -43.16
C GLU A 224 -65.29 12.80 -43.38
N ARG A 225 -66.10 12.25 -42.47
CA ARG A 225 -67.58 12.35 -42.53
C ARG A 225 -68.15 13.74 -42.31
N LEU A 226 -67.41 14.63 -41.65
CA LEU A 226 -67.83 16.02 -41.44
C LEU A 226 -67.46 16.93 -42.62
N SER A 227 -66.67 16.42 -43.56
CA SER A 227 -66.17 17.16 -44.72
C SER A 227 -66.93 16.83 -46.02
N GLU A 228 -67.89 15.90 -45.95
CA GLU A 228 -68.88 15.58 -47.00
C GLU A 228 -70.19 16.35 -46.79
#